data_AF-A0A268R2V6-F1
#
_entry.id   AF-A0A268R2V6-F1
#
_cell.length_a   1.000
_cell.length_b   1.000
_cell.length_c   1.000
_cell.angle_alpha   90.00
_cell.angle_beta   90.00
_cell.angle_gamma   90.00
#
_symmetry.space_group_name_H-M   'P 1'
#
loop_
_entity.id
_entity.type
_entity.pdbx_description
1 polymer ?
#
loop_
_entity_poly.entity_id
_entity_poly.type
_entity_poly.pdbx_seq_one_letter_code
_entity_poly.pdbx_strand_id
1 'polypeptide(L)'
;FRSLAKVITTSSGDRKIPVVASKGTASWVDEEGLIPESDDSFGQVSIGAYKLATMIKVSEELLNDSVFNLEAYIAKEFARRIG
;
A
#
# COMPACT_ATOMS: atom_id res chain seq x y z
N PHE A 1 3.85 -9.43 6.00
CA PHE A 1 3.01 -8.21 6.03
C PHE A 1 2.21 -8.00 4.75
N ARG A 2 2.80 -8.07 3.54
CA ARG A 2 2.05 -7.92 2.28
C ARG A 2 0.88 -8.90 2.12
N SER A 3 1.02 -10.13 2.61
CA SER A 3 -0.02 -11.17 2.56
C SER A 3 -1.25 -10.89 3.45
N LEU A 4 -1.13 -9.97 4.41
CA LEU A 4 -2.20 -9.62 5.35
C LEU A 4 -2.86 -8.27 5.01
N ALA A 5 -2.38 -7.59 3.97
CA ALA A 5 -2.81 -6.24 3.59
C ALA A 5 -3.44 -6.22 2.19
N LYS A 6 -4.36 -5.28 1.96
CA LYS A 6 -4.92 -5.04 0.62
C LYS A 6 -3.93 -4.23 -0.22
N VAL A 7 -3.38 -4.84 -1.26
CA VAL A 7 -2.50 -4.18 -2.22
C VAL A 7 -3.35 -3.46 -3.26
N ILE A 8 -3.09 -2.17 -3.46
CA ILE A 8 -3.76 -1.34 -4.46
C ILE A 8 -2.69 -0.81 -5.42
N THR A 9 -2.84 -1.06 -6.70
CA THR A 9 -1.94 -0.54 -7.75
C THR A 9 -2.42 0.84 -8.17
N THR A 10 -1.56 1.86 -8.09
CA THR A 10 -1.88 3.23 -8.51
C THR A 10 -0.88 3.72 -9.55
N SER A 11 -1.36 4.49 -10.51
CA SER A 11 -0.54 5.15 -11.54
C SER A 11 -0.02 6.53 -11.13
N SER A 12 -0.52 7.07 -10.01
CA SER A 12 -0.24 8.43 -9.52
C SER A 12 0.24 8.42 -8.07
N GLY A 13 0.98 9.47 -7.69
CA GLY A 13 1.71 9.56 -6.42
C GLY A 13 0.86 9.72 -5.16
N ASP A 14 -0.37 10.21 -5.27
CA ASP A 14 -1.25 10.44 -4.13
C ASP A 14 -2.60 9.78 -4.34
N ARG A 15 -3.00 8.92 -3.41
CA ARG A 15 -4.33 8.30 -3.39
C ARG A 15 -5.04 8.61 -2.09
N LYS A 16 -6.19 9.27 -2.19
CA LYS A 16 -7.11 9.49 -1.07
C LYS A 16 -8.05 8.29 -0.97
N ILE A 17 -8.06 7.63 0.19
CA ILE A 17 -8.99 6.55 0.50
C ILE A 17 -10.05 7.12 1.45
N PRO A 18 -11.33 7.21 1.02
CA PRO A 18 -12.40 7.59 1.92
C PRO A 18 -12.64 6.44 2.91
N VAL A 19 -12.65 6.78 4.19
CA VAL A 19 -12.92 5.86 5.30
C VAL A 19 -14.15 6.36 6.05
N VAL A 20 -15.05 5.45 6.40
CA VAL A 20 -16.20 5.80 7.26
C VAL A 20 -15.65 5.94 8.69
N ALA A 21 -15.71 7.14 9.24
CA ALA A 21 -15.14 7.48 10.54
C ALA A 21 -16.15 7.23 11.69
N SER A 22 -17.44 7.38 11.43
CA SER A 22 -18.52 6.98 12.35
C SER A 22 -19.67 6.33 11.58
N LYS A 23 -20.36 5.39 12.23
CA LYS A 23 -21.64 4.85 11.77
C LYS A 23 -22.73 5.35 12.70
N GLY A 24 -23.84 5.82 12.16
CA GLY A 24 -25.01 6.24 12.90
C GLY A 24 -25.59 5.09 13.69
N THR A 25 -26.00 5.35 14.93
CA THR A 25 -26.54 4.33 15.83
C THR A 25 -28.06 4.38 15.83
N ALA A 26 -28.70 3.26 15.55
CA ALA A 26 -30.14 3.13 15.68
C ALA A 26 -30.53 3.08 17.17
N SER A 27 -31.55 3.85 17.54
CA SER A 27 -32.10 3.89 18.90
C SER A 27 -33.61 3.68 18.85
N TRP A 28 -34.15 2.97 19.85
CA TRP A 28 -35.59 2.85 20.04
C TRP A 28 -36.15 4.18 20.56
N VAL A 29 -37.20 4.68 19.90
CA VAL A 29 -37.92 5.91 20.28
C VAL A 29 -39.40 5.59 20.51
N ASP A 30 -40.01 6.25 21.49
CA ASP A 30 -41.45 6.15 21.77
C ASP A 30 -42.30 6.68 20.60
N GLU A 31 -43.54 6.23 20.52
CA GLU A 31 -44.52 6.75 19.56
C GLU A 31 -44.78 8.23 19.88
N GLU A 32 -44.45 9.13 18.93
CA GLU A 32 -44.35 10.61 19.06
C GLU A 32 -43.03 11.19 19.62
N GLY A 33 -42.03 10.36 19.94
CA GLY A 33 -40.69 10.83 20.35
C GLY A 33 -39.86 11.43 19.20
N LEU A 34 -39.10 12.49 19.49
CA LEU A 34 -38.12 13.05 18.54
C LEU A 34 -37.04 12.01 18.20
N ILE A 35 -36.85 11.75 16.91
CA ILE A 35 -35.80 10.86 16.42
C ILE A 35 -34.44 11.54 16.66
N PRO A 36 -33.52 10.94 17.43
CA PRO A 36 -32.19 11.52 17.62
C PRO A 36 -31.42 11.47 16.30
N GLU A 37 -30.87 12.63 15.90
CA GLU A 37 -29.98 12.70 14.74
C GLU A 37 -28.68 11.95 15.05
N SER A 38 -28.29 11.05 14.14
CA SER A 38 -27.03 10.33 14.21
C SER A 38 -26.34 10.46 12.86
N ASP A 39 -25.37 11.37 12.80
CA ASP A 39 -24.65 11.67 11.57
C ASP A 39 -23.53 10.66 11.28
N ASP A 40 -23.47 10.23 10.02
CA ASP A 40 -22.35 9.49 9.46
C ASP A 40 -21.25 10.48 9.03
N SER A 41 -20.06 10.35 9.63
CA SER A 41 -18.89 11.14 9.24
C SER A 41 -17.98 10.35 8.29
N PHE A 42 -17.58 10.99 7.20
CA PHE A 42 -16.64 10.44 6.22
C PHE A 42 -15.28 11.12 6.37
N GLY A 43 -14.26 10.32 6.72
CA GLY A 43 -12.87 10.75 6.73
C GLY A 43 -12.16 10.45 5.40
N GLN A 44 -11.00 11.07 5.17
CA GLN A 44 -10.12 10.72 4.07
C GLN A 44 -8.70 10.48 4.60
N VAL A 45 -8.12 9.33 4.27
CA VAL A 45 -6.71 9.03 4.54
C VAL A 45 -5.94 9.12 3.22
N SER A 46 -4.91 9.95 3.17
CA SER A 46 -4.01 10.05 2.02
C SER A 46 -2.87 9.06 2.16
N ILE A 47 -2.67 8.22 1.14
CA ILE A 47 -1.50 7.37 1.00
C ILE A 47 -0.60 8.00 -0.06
N GLY A 48 0.60 8.40 0.34
CA GLY A 48 1.65 8.85 -0.56
C GLY A 48 2.45 7.68 -1.14
N ALA A 49 2.84 7.77 -2.40
CA ALA A 49 3.71 6.82 -3.08
C ALA A 49 5.18 7.19 -2.88
N TYR A 50 5.97 6.25 -2.39
CA TYR A 50 7.41 6.40 -2.20
C TYR A 50 8.17 5.43 -3.10
N LYS A 51 9.31 5.87 -3.65
CA LYS A 51 10.17 5.02 -4.50
C LYS A 51 11.22 4.32 -3.63
N LEU A 52 11.25 3.00 -3.71
CA LEU A 52 12.33 2.17 -3.15
C LEU A 52 13.29 1.77 -4.29
N ALA A 53 14.59 1.97 -4.10
CA ALA A 53 15.61 1.65 -5.10
C ALA A 53 16.88 1.12 -4.44
N THR A 54 17.59 0.22 -5.13
CA THR A 54 18.93 -0.24 -4.75
C THR A 54 19.76 -0.42 -6.03
N MET A 55 21.08 -0.34 -5.92
CA MET A 55 22.01 -0.37 -7.05
C MET A 55 23.13 -1.38 -6.78
N ILE A 56 23.52 -2.14 -7.80
CA ILE A 56 24.67 -3.04 -7.76
C ILE A 56 25.61 -2.65 -8.90
N LYS A 57 26.89 -2.45 -8.58
CA LYS A 57 27.94 -2.17 -9.57
C LYS A 57 28.67 -3.48 -9.90
N VAL A 58 28.93 -3.69 -11.18
CA VAL A 58 29.59 -4.88 -11.73
C VAL A 58 30.64 -4.40 -12.73
N SER A 59 31.82 -5.02 -12.75
CA SER A 59 32.85 -4.72 -13.77
C SER A 59 32.52 -5.43 -15.09
N GLU A 60 32.96 -4.84 -16.21
CA GLU A 60 32.79 -5.46 -17.53
C GLU A 60 33.55 -6.78 -17.65
N GLU A 61 34.73 -6.90 -17.02
CA GLU A 61 35.49 -8.15 -16.98
C GLU A 61 34.70 -9.27 -16.31
N LEU A 62 34.07 -8.98 -15.16
CA LEU A 62 33.25 -9.96 -14.45
C LEU A 62 31.98 -10.31 -15.23
N LEU A 63 31.41 -9.35 -15.96
CA LEU A 63 30.25 -9.60 -16.82
C LEU A 63 30.61 -10.57 -17.95
N ASN A 64 31.74 -10.33 -18.61
CA ASN A 64 32.18 -11.09 -19.79
C ASN A 64 32.80 -12.46 -19.44
N ASP A 65 33.46 -12.59 -18.29
CA ASP A 65 34.12 -13.84 -17.84
C ASP A 65 33.31 -14.60 -16.76
N SER A 66 32.00 -14.29 -16.64
CA SER A 66 31.17 -14.98 -15.66
C SER A 66 30.93 -16.44 -16.05
N VAL A 67 31.47 -17.37 -15.26
CA VAL A 67 31.24 -18.83 -15.39
C VAL A 67 29.83 -19.24 -14.91
N PHE A 68 29.08 -18.31 -14.31
CA PHE A 68 27.73 -18.52 -13.78
C PHE A 68 26.79 -17.40 -14.20
N ASN A 69 25.49 -17.66 -14.15
CA ASN A 69 24.48 -16.68 -14.57
C ASN A 69 24.39 -15.51 -13.56
N LEU A 70 25.13 -14.45 -13.85
CA LEU A 70 25.24 -13.25 -13.02
C LEU A 70 23.92 -12.45 -12.98
N GLU A 71 23.15 -12.44 -14.07
CA GLU A 71 21.85 -11.77 -14.15
C GLU A 71 20.86 -12.40 -13.16
N ALA A 72 20.76 -13.74 -13.13
CA ALA A 72 19.90 -14.45 -12.21
C ALA A 72 20.29 -14.22 -10.74
N TYR A 73 21.60 -14.12 -10.45
CA TYR A 73 22.10 -13.78 -9.13
C TYR A 73 21.69 -12.36 -8.71
N ILE A 74 21.89 -11.38 -9.60
CA ILE A 74 21.55 -9.98 -9.37
C ILE A 74 20.04 -9.81 -9.17
N ALA A 75 19.21 -10.46 -10.00
CA ALA A 75 17.75 -10.45 -9.86
C ALA A 75 17.30 -11.01 -8.49
N LYS A 76 17.93 -12.09 -8.03
CA LYS A 76 17.65 -12.69 -6.72
C LYS A 76 18.04 -11.77 -5.56
N GLU A 77 19.17 -11.07 -5.67
CA GLU A 77 19.58 -10.09 -4.68
C GLU A 77 18.64 -8.88 -4.63
N PHE A 78 18.20 -8.38 -5.80
CA PHE A 78 17.19 -7.32 -5.84
C PHE A 78 15.86 -7.77 -5.23
N ALA A 79 15.40 -8.97 -5.55
CA ALA A 79 14.19 -9.54 -4.97
C ALA A 79 14.29 -9.70 -3.46
N ARG A 80 15.44 -10.13 -2.92
CA ARG A 80 15.66 -10.25 -1.46
C ARG A 80 15.66 -8.90 -0.75
N ARG A 81 16.16 -7.84 -1.40
CA ARG A 81 16.25 -6.50 -0.80
C ARG A 81 14.93 -5.73 -0.84
N ILE A 82 14.04 -6.06 -1.78
CA ILE A 82 12.82 -5.28 -2.07
C ILE A 82 11.54 -6.06 -1.71
N GLY A 83 11.56 -7.39 -1.77
CA GLY A 83 10.42 -8.28 -1.53
C GLY A 83 10.16 -8.54 -0.05
#